data_AF-A0A1S2P0Y1-F1
#
_entry.id   AF-A0A1S2P0Y1-F1
#
_cell.length_a   1.000
_cell.length_b   1.000
_cell.length_c   1.000
_cell.angle_alpha   90.00
_cell.angle_beta   90.00
_cell.angle_gamma   90.00
#
_symmetry.space_group_name_H-M   'P 1'
#
loop_
_entity.id
_entity.type
_entity.pdbx_description
1 polymer ?
#
loop_
_entity_poly.entity_id
_entity_poly.type
_entity_poly.pdbx_seq_one_letter_code
_entity_poly.pdbx_strand_id
1 'polypeptide(L)'
;MTNRHVVTRSALGDGLTGLGVGPGATVIAHTSLSSFGYVVGGAQSVLLALRDTVGPRGTLVMPAFTPQLCHPRTWRAPDLARAAADPDTAAQMPAFDPLRTPVARTMGVLPELLRTQPGALRSGHPHVSFAAQGPFAGRIVRDHPAAWRLAAQGPLGRLWDLDATVLLLGAPWEKCTALHLAEYATAYPGRRTGLWAVPEADGRGRTRWHEVPELLVWEGDFNALGAAYEASGEPLATARVGGALCRAVPLRPLVRFACRWLAEHRDLSRGVPPPGWREVVDAGAPLPAGRFGAAHPEAAIKERTT
;
A
#
# COMPACT_ATOMS: atom_id res chain seq x y z
N MET A 1 -21.43 5.72 -30.11
CA MET A 1 -21.66 5.59 -28.65
C MET A 1 -21.03 4.27 -28.22
N THR A 2 -19.94 4.29 -27.45
CA THR A 2 -19.37 3.05 -26.89
C THR A 2 -20.29 2.56 -25.78
N ASN A 3 -20.84 1.36 -25.94
CA ASN A 3 -21.73 0.76 -24.95
C ASN A 3 -20.92 0.50 -23.66
N ARG A 4 -21.19 1.25 -22.58
CA ARG A 4 -20.50 1.05 -21.31
C ARG A 4 -20.95 -0.29 -20.71
N HIS A 5 -20.00 -1.13 -20.30
CA HIS A 5 -20.31 -2.31 -19.50
C HIS A 5 -21.06 -1.91 -18.24
N VAL A 6 -22.25 -2.47 -18.04
CA VAL A 6 -23.02 -2.33 -16.79
C VAL A 6 -22.60 -3.47 -15.86
N VAL A 7 -22.14 -3.14 -14.66
CA VAL A 7 -21.60 -4.08 -13.68
C VAL A 7 -22.46 -4.05 -12.42
N THR A 8 -22.89 -5.22 -11.96
CA THR A 8 -23.71 -5.38 -10.75
C THR A 8 -22.88 -5.92 -9.58
N ARG A 9 -23.41 -5.83 -8.35
CA ARG A 9 -22.79 -6.45 -7.15
C ARG A 9 -22.60 -7.97 -7.32
N SER A 10 -23.54 -8.67 -7.98
CA SER A 10 -23.40 -10.11 -8.26
C SER A 10 -22.21 -10.37 -9.17
N ALA A 11 -22.10 -9.66 -10.30
CA ALA A 11 -20.97 -9.82 -11.22
C ALA A 11 -19.61 -9.51 -10.56
N LEU A 12 -19.58 -8.55 -9.62
CA LEU A 12 -18.41 -8.29 -8.80
C LEU A 12 -18.09 -9.48 -7.88
N GLY A 13 -19.08 -10.03 -7.18
CA GLY A 13 -18.92 -11.19 -6.31
C GLY A 13 -18.49 -12.46 -7.05
N ASP A 14 -19.07 -12.72 -8.22
CA ASP A 14 -18.73 -13.84 -9.09
C ASP A 14 -17.29 -13.71 -9.60
N GLY A 15 -16.90 -12.49 -10.01
CA GLY A 15 -15.53 -12.19 -10.42
C GLY A 15 -14.52 -12.38 -9.30
N LEU A 16 -14.83 -11.91 -8.09
CA LEU A 16 -13.97 -12.10 -6.91
C LEU A 16 -13.84 -13.57 -6.52
N THR A 17 -14.93 -14.34 -6.61
CA THR A 17 -14.93 -15.79 -6.36
C THR A 17 -14.12 -16.52 -7.44
N GLY A 18 -14.24 -16.11 -8.70
CA GLY A 18 -13.45 -16.62 -9.82
C GLY A 18 -11.95 -16.32 -9.71
N LEU A 19 -11.57 -15.30 -8.94
CA LEU A 19 -10.18 -15.03 -8.56
C LEU A 19 -9.67 -15.92 -7.42
N GLY A 20 -10.51 -16.81 -6.88
CA GLY A 20 -10.16 -17.67 -5.74
C GLY A 20 -10.24 -16.97 -4.38
N VAL A 21 -10.82 -15.77 -4.30
CA VAL A 21 -11.09 -15.11 -3.01
C VAL A 21 -12.31 -15.75 -2.37
N GLY A 22 -12.19 -16.13 -1.10
CA GLY A 22 -13.28 -16.80 -0.39
C GLY A 22 -13.40 -16.40 1.08
N PRO A 23 -14.37 -17.02 1.78
CA PRO A 23 -14.65 -16.71 3.18
C PRO A 23 -13.43 -16.91 4.08
N GLY A 24 -13.15 -15.93 4.93
CA GLY A 24 -12.00 -15.95 5.85
C GLY A 24 -10.71 -15.38 5.28
N ALA A 25 -10.67 -15.04 3.99
CA ALA A 25 -9.47 -14.47 3.38
C ALA A 25 -9.07 -13.13 4.01
N THR A 26 -7.75 -12.92 4.15
CA THR A 26 -7.17 -11.61 4.43
C THR A 26 -6.71 -11.00 3.11
N VAL A 27 -7.27 -9.86 2.72
CA VAL A 27 -6.98 -9.25 1.42
C VAL A 27 -6.57 -7.79 1.58
N ILE A 28 -5.59 -7.36 0.77
CA ILE A 28 -5.28 -5.94 0.53
C ILE A 28 -5.72 -5.58 -0.88
N ALA A 29 -6.61 -4.60 -1.01
CA ALA A 29 -7.22 -4.24 -2.28
C ALA A 29 -6.76 -2.87 -2.80
N HIS A 30 -6.47 -2.82 -4.09
CA HIS A 30 -6.24 -1.62 -4.89
C HIS A 30 -7.28 -1.58 -6.00
N THR A 31 -7.99 -0.47 -6.15
CA THR A 31 -9.18 -0.42 -7.02
C THR A 31 -9.14 0.77 -7.97
N SER A 32 -9.54 0.56 -9.22
CA SER A 32 -9.92 1.62 -10.16
C SER A 32 -11.41 1.51 -10.47
N LEU A 33 -12.26 2.34 -9.85
CA LEU A 33 -13.72 2.22 -10.03
C LEU A 33 -14.13 2.43 -11.49
N SER A 34 -13.48 3.37 -12.18
CA SER A 34 -13.80 3.71 -13.57
C SER A 34 -13.45 2.59 -14.56
N SER A 35 -12.49 1.71 -14.25
CA SER A 35 -12.10 0.63 -15.17
C SER A 35 -13.17 -0.43 -15.35
N PHE A 36 -14.11 -0.58 -14.40
CA PHE A 36 -15.20 -1.54 -14.51
C PHE A 36 -16.23 -1.17 -15.58
N GLY A 37 -16.36 0.12 -15.91
CA GLY A 37 -17.50 0.66 -16.67
C GLY A 37 -18.48 1.37 -15.75
N TYR A 38 -19.77 1.10 -15.90
CA TYR A 38 -20.80 1.64 -15.02
C TYR A 38 -21.20 0.63 -13.96
N VAL A 39 -20.71 0.83 -12.72
CA VAL A 39 -21.08 -0.01 -11.58
C VAL A 39 -22.40 0.49 -10.99
N VAL A 40 -23.43 -0.35 -11.01
CA VAL A 40 -24.72 -0.07 -10.35
C VAL A 40 -24.46 0.09 -8.85
N GLY A 41 -24.78 1.25 -8.27
CA GLY A 41 -24.48 1.59 -6.87
C GLY A 41 -23.02 2.04 -6.62
N GLY A 42 -22.20 2.16 -7.67
CA GLY A 42 -20.86 2.72 -7.61
C GLY A 42 -19.93 2.01 -6.62
N ALA A 43 -19.15 2.81 -5.88
CA ALA A 43 -18.17 2.35 -4.90
C ALA A 43 -18.76 1.44 -3.82
N GLN A 44 -20.00 1.71 -3.39
CA GLN A 44 -20.68 0.95 -2.36
C GLN A 44 -20.87 -0.51 -2.78
N SER A 45 -21.27 -0.76 -4.03
CA SER A 45 -21.42 -2.12 -4.55
C SER A 45 -20.11 -2.89 -4.59
N VAL A 46 -19.00 -2.22 -4.90
CA VAL A 46 -17.66 -2.84 -4.88
C VAL A 46 -17.25 -3.20 -3.46
N LEU A 47 -17.43 -2.29 -2.50
CA LEU A 47 -17.13 -2.57 -1.09
C LEU A 47 -17.98 -3.70 -0.53
N LEU A 48 -19.28 -3.69 -0.83
CA LEU A 48 -20.20 -4.73 -0.37
C LEU A 48 -19.85 -6.09 -0.99
N ALA A 49 -19.57 -6.16 -2.30
CA ALA A 49 -19.13 -7.40 -2.93
C ALA A 49 -17.85 -7.94 -2.28
N LEU A 50 -16.85 -7.09 -2.04
CA LEU A 50 -15.63 -7.48 -1.32
C LEU A 50 -15.94 -8.04 0.08
N ARG A 51 -16.85 -7.39 0.82
CA ARG A 51 -17.24 -7.81 2.17
C ARG A 51 -18.01 -9.13 2.16
N ASP A 52 -18.91 -9.33 1.22
CA ASP A 52 -19.66 -10.58 1.07
C ASP A 52 -18.72 -11.74 0.75
N THR A 53 -17.80 -11.55 -0.20
CA THR A 53 -16.89 -12.61 -0.65
C THR A 53 -15.95 -13.06 0.47
N VAL A 54 -15.34 -12.13 1.22
CA VAL A 54 -14.45 -12.50 2.34
C VAL A 54 -15.24 -12.91 3.59
N GLY A 55 -16.50 -12.51 3.71
CA GLY A 55 -17.40 -12.84 4.81
C GLY A 55 -16.97 -12.27 6.17
N PRO A 56 -17.70 -12.61 7.26
CA PRO A 56 -17.46 -12.06 8.59
C PRO A 56 -16.14 -12.51 9.22
N ARG A 57 -15.58 -13.63 8.75
CA ARG A 57 -14.27 -14.14 9.19
C ARG A 57 -13.11 -13.55 8.39
N GLY A 58 -13.38 -12.90 7.27
CA GLY A 58 -12.38 -12.30 6.41
C GLY A 58 -11.96 -10.91 6.86
N THR A 59 -10.78 -10.49 6.45
CA THR A 59 -10.25 -9.15 6.73
C THR A 59 -9.91 -8.46 5.42
N LEU A 60 -10.52 -7.30 5.16
CA LEU A 60 -10.20 -6.48 3.98
C LEU A 60 -9.49 -5.20 4.43
N VAL A 61 -8.42 -4.90 3.71
CA VAL A 61 -7.47 -3.81 3.94
C VAL A 61 -7.31 -2.99 2.68
N MET A 62 -7.17 -1.68 2.80
CA MET A 62 -6.82 -0.78 1.70
C MET A 62 -5.82 0.28 2.16
N PRO A 63 -4.85 0.67 1.32
CA PRO A 63 -4.01 1.83 1.61
C PRO A 63 -4.87 3.10 1.64
N ALA A 64 -4.75 3.86 2.72
CA ALA A 64 -5.52 5.07 3.03
C ALA A 64 -4.58 6.29 3.08
N PHE A 65 -3.75 6.44 2.06
CA PHE A 65 -2.63 7.38 2.07
C PHE A 65 -3.08 8.85 2.05
N THR A 66 -2.23 9.70 2.59
CA THR A 66 -2.47 11.14 2.83
C THR A 66 -1.27 11.99 2.40
N PRO A 67 -0.79 11.89 1.14
CA PRO A 67 0.32 12.69 0.63
C PRO A 67 0.10 14.21 0.72
N GLN A 68 -1.14 14.68 0.84
CA GLN A 68 -1.43 16.10 1.10
C GLN A 68 -0.92 16.59 2.47
N LEU A 69 -0.54 15.67 3.37
CA LEU A 69 0.10 15.99 4.65
C LEU A 69 1.63 15.88 4.61
N CYS A 70 2.25 15.79 3.43
CA CYS A 70 3.71 15.85 3.29
C CYS A 70 4.21 17.28 3.48
N HIS A 71 5.42 17.42 4.04
CA HIS A 71 6.01 18.73 4.34
C HIS A 71 6.06 19.64 3.09
N PRO A 72 5.75 20.94 3.17
CA PRO A 72 5.71 21.85 2.01
C PRO A 72 6.95 21.84 1.11
N ARG A 73 8.14 21.60 1.67
CA ARG A 73 9.40 21.30 0.94
C ARG A 73 9.31 20.22 -0.16
N THR A 74 8.28 19.36 -0.16
CA THR A 74 8.06 18.35 -1.21
C THR A 74 7.24 18.88 -2.38
N TRP A 75 6.64 20.07 -2.25
CA TRP A 75 5.84 20.68 -3.30
C TRP A 75 6.71 21.04 -4.50
N ARG A 76 6.21 20.71 -5.69
CA ARG A 76 6.93 20.94 -6.96
C ARG A 76 6.35 22.10 -7.77
N ALA A 77 5.21 22.63 -7.36
CA ALA A 77 4.51 23.70 -8.06
C ALA A 77 5.28 25.03 -7.85
N PRO A 78 5.80 25.67 -8.91
CA PRO A 78 6.66 26.86 -8.77
C PRO A 78 5.97 28.03 -8.07
N ASP A 79 4.66 28.19 -8.29
CA ASP A 79 3.82 29.20 -7.65
C ASP A 79 3.69 29.03 -6.13
N LEU A 80 3.98 27.83 -5.61
CA LEU A 80 3.97 27.54 -4.17
C LEU A 80 5.35 27.67 -3.51
N ALA A 81 6.42 27.95 -4.26
CA ALA A 81 7.79 27.92 -3.75
C ALA A 81 8.03 28.87 -2.55
N ARG A 82 7.44 30.07 -2.59
CA ARG A 82 7.53 31.04 -1.48
C ARG A 82 6.88 30.50 -0.20
N ALA A 83 5.69 29.91 -0.31
CA ALA A 83 5.00 29.32 0.83
C ALA A 83 5.72 28.06 1.34
N ALA A 84 6.29 27.26 0.43
CA ALA A 84 7.06 26.08 0.79
C ALA A 84 8.32 26.39 1.64
N ALA A 85 8.90 27.58 1.45
CA ALA A 85 10.05 28.06 2.21
C ALA A 85 9.69 28.71 3.56
N ASP A 86 8.42 29.04 3.79
CA ASP A 86 7.95 29.67 5.02
C ASP A 86 7.67 28.61 6.11
N PRO A 87 8.40 28.63 7.25
CA PRO A 87 8.18 27.69 8.35
C PRO A 87 6.76 27.72 8.91
N ASP A 88 6.09 28.87 8.88
CA ASP A 88 4.71 29.00 9.38
C ASP A 88 3.74 28.21 8.50
N THR A 89 3.97 28.14 7.17
CA THR A 89 3.14 27.33 6.26
C THR A 89 3.11 25.86 6.70
N ALA A 90 4.27 25.30 7.06
CA ALA A 90 4.36 23.92 7.53
C ALA A 90 3.71 23.75 8.91
N ALA A 91 3.86 24.72 9.81
CA ALA A 91 3.31 24.67 11.17
C ALA A 91 1.77 24.75 11.21
N GLN A 92 1.15 25.41 10.23
CA GLN A 92 -0.30 25.57 10.10
C GLN A 92 -1.00 24.36 9.46
N MET A 93 -0.25 23.39 8.93
CA MET A 93 -0.82 22.15 8.40
C MET A 93 -1.53 21.39 9.52
N PRO A 94 -2.78 20.92 9.35
CA PRO A 94 -3.44 20.09 10.35
C PRO A 94 -2.69 18.77 10.57
N ALA A 95 -2.52 18.38 11.83
CA ALA A 95 -1.97 17.08 12.17
C ALA A 95 -2.88 15.94 11.70
N PHE A 96 -2.30 14.78 11.45
CA PHE A 96 -3.05 13.59 11.08
C PHE A 96 -3.95 13.12 12.23
N ASP A 97 -5.20 12.85 11.91
CA ASP A 97 -6.18 12.20 12.78
C ASP A 97 -6.77 11.02 11.99
N PRO A 98 -6.60 9.77 12.46
CA PRO A 98 -7.09 8.60 11.73
C PRO A 98 -8.60 8.61 11.50
N LEU A 99 -9.37 9.28 12.36
CA LEU A 99 -10.84 9.39 12.25
C LEU A 99 -11.25 10.51 11.29
N ARG A 100 -10.50 11.62 11.24
CA ARG A 100 -10.93 12.86 10.55
C ARG A 100 -10.20 13.13 9.25
N THR A 101 -8.91 12.83 9.14
CA THR A 101 -8.13 13.17 7.95
C THR A 101 -8.65 12.39 6.73
N PRO A 102 -9.10 13.06 5.65
CA PRO A 102 -9.57 12.36 4.46
C PRO A 102 -8.43 11.65 3.74
N VAL A 103 -8.71 10.49 3.15
CA VAL A 103 -7.79 9.83 2.23
C VAL A 103 -7.60 10.73 0.99
N ALA A 104 -6.38 10.75 0.44
CA ALA A 104 -6.13 11.48 -0.80
C ALA A 104 -7.02 10.98 -1.94
N ARG A 105 -7.55 11.91 -2.73
CA ARG A 105 -8.39 11.59 -3.90
C ARG A 105 -7.69 10.67 -4.91
N THR A 106 -6.37 10.76 -5.00
CA THR A 106 -5.53 9.92 -5.87
C THR A 106 -5.53 8.44 -5.48
N MET A 107 -5.94 8.08 -4.26
CA MET A 107 -6.09 6.69 -3.83
C MET A 107 -7.40 6.05 -4.31
N GLY A 108 -8.30 6.84 -4.89
CA GLY A 108 -9.66 6.44 -5.22
C GLY A 108 -10.62 6.54 -4.04
N VAL A 109 -11.91 6.31 -4.31
CA VAL A 109 -13.01 6.51 -3.34
C VAL A 109 -13.18 5.34 -2.36
N LEU A 110 -12.72 4.14 -2.71
CA LEU A 110 -12.93 2.93 -1.90
C LEU A 110 -12.22 2.95 -0.54
N PRO A 111 -10.94 3.35 -0.41
CA PRO A 111 -10.30 3.42 0.90
C PRO A 111 -10.97 4.43 1.85
N GLU A 112 -11.46 5.55 1.32
CA GLU A 112 -12.25 6.55 2.07
C GLU A 112 -13.58 5.96 2.55
N LEU A 113 -14.27 5.22 1.67
CA LEU A 113 -15.51 4.54 2.02
C LEU A 113 -15.26 3.43 3.07
N LEU A 114 -14.18 2.66 2.94
CA LEU A 114 -13.82 1.61 3.89
C LEU A 114 -13.52 2.19 5.28
N ARG A 115 -12.67 3.23 5.38
CA ARG A 115 -12.26 3.77 6.68
C ARG A 115 -13.41 4.37 7.50
N THR A 116 -14.51 4.73 6.82
CA THR A 116 -15.69 5.34 7.44
C THR A 116 -16.76 4.32 7.82
N GLN A 117 -16.56 3.03 7.50
CA GLN A 117 -17.49 1.98 7.90
C GLN A 117 -17.43 1.72 9.42
N PRO A 118 -18.58 1.40 10.06
CA PRO A 118 -18.59 0.92 11.44
C PRO A 118 -17.64 -0.28 11.64
N GLY A 119 -16.81 -0.21 12.68
CA GLY A 119 -15.82 -1.24 13.00
C GLY A 119 -14.58 -1.27 12.11
N ALA A 120 -14.44 -0.35 11.15
CA ALA A 120 -13.17 -0.14 10.46
C ALA A 120 -12.17 0.57 11.37
N LEU A 121 -10.91 0.19 11.25
CA LEU A 121 -9.78 0.78 11.95
C LEU A 121 -8.79 1.35 10.93
N ARG A 122 -7.99 2.32 11.38
CA ARG A 122 -6.95 2.94 10.55
C ARG A 122 -5.65 3.05 11.31
N SER A 123 -4.55 2.74 10.64
CA SER A 123 -3.21 2.82 11.25
C SER A 123 -2.74 4.26 11.43
N GLY A 124 -1.86 4.49 12.41
CA GLY A 124 -1.44 5.84 12.84
C GLY A 124 -0.48 6.62 11.94
N HIS A 125 0.08 6.05 10.87
CA HIS A 125 1.07 6.78 10.08
C HIS A 125 0.45 7.95 9.29
N PRO A 126 0.97 9.19 9.41
CA PRO A 126 0.35 10.39 8.82
C PRO A 126 0.40 10.53 7.29
N HIS A 127 1.08 9.63 6.57
CA HIS A 127 1.28 9.71 5.11
C HIS A 127 0.85 8.41 4.43
N VAL A 128 1.20 7.27 5.01
CA VAL A 128 0.96 5.95 4.40
C VAL A 128 0.05 5.03 5.23
N SER A 129 -0.94 5.61 5.92
CA SER A 129 -1.86 4.80 6.73
C SER A 129 -2.64 3.74 5.92
N PHE A 130 -3.11 2.69 6.58
CA PHE A 130 -3.97 1.65 6.03
C PHE A 130 -5.30 1.61 6.78
N ALA A 131 -6.40 1.47 6.06
CA ALA A 131 -7.71 1.17 6.61
C ALA A 131 -7.96 -0.34 6.55
N ALA A 132 -8.49 -0.91 7.63
CA ALA A 132 -8.77 -2.34 7.74
C ALA A 132 -10.08 -2.59 8.47
N GLN A 133 -10.81 -3.61 8.06
CA GLN A 133 -12.03 -4.07 8.77
C GLN A 133 -12.11 -5.59 8.66
N GLY A 134 -12.51 -6.24 9.75
CA GLY A 134 -12.52 -7.69 9.93
C GLY A 134 -11.71 -8.15 11.16
N PRO A 135 -11.66 -9.46 11.45
CA PRO A 135 -11.08 -10.00 12.68
C PRO A 135 -9.62 -9.63 12.93
N PHE A 136 -8.82 -9.46 11.85
CA PHE A 136 -7.41 -9.10 11.96
C PHE A 136 -7.13 -7.60 11.83
N ALA A 137 -8.15 -6.75 11.67
CA ALA A 137 -7.96 -5.31 11.47
C ALA A 137 -7.10 -4.68 12.59
N GLY A 138 -7.41 -5.00 13.85
CA GLY A 138 -6.68 -4.50 15.01
C GLY A 138 -5.23 -4.97 15.08
N ARG A 139 -4.93 -6.18 14.58
CA ARG A 139 -3.54 -6.65 14.43
C ARG A 139 -2.82 -5.85 13.36
N ILE A 140 -3.43 -5.71 12.19
CA ILE A 140 -2.82 -5.13 10.99
C ILE A 140 -2.47 -3.65 11.17
N VAL A 141 -3.31 -2.86 11.84
CA VAL A 141 -3.17 -1.39 11.91
C VAL A 141 -2.43 -0.85 13.13
N ARG A 142 -2.19 -1.70 14.14
CA ARG A 142 -1.52 -1.31 15.40
C ARG A 142 -0.11 -0.77 15.17
N ASP A 143 0.51 -0.03 16.08
CA ASP A 143 1.96 0.27 16.11
C ASP A 143 2.59 0.49 14.72
N HIS A 144 2.01 1.36 13.90
CA HIS A 144 2.54 1.65 12.56
C HIS A 144 3.70 2.64 12.75
N PRO A 145 4.96 2.24 12.51
CA PRO A 145 6.12 3.07 12.83
C PRO A 145 6.13 4.35 11.97
N ALA A 146 6.70 5.43 12.52
CA ALA A 146 6.90 6.68 11.79
C ALA A 146 8.06 6.57 10.77
N ALA A 147 9.11 5.84 11.13
CA ALA A 147 10.24 5.51 10.25
C ALA A 147 9.97 4.19 9.51
N TRP A 148 10.62 3.99 8.37
CA TRP A 148 10.55 2.73 7.61
C TRP A 148 9.11 2.32 7.31
N ARG A 149 8.33 3.29 6.84
CA ARG A 149 6.86 3.31 6.87
C ARG A 149 6.14 2.20 6.09
N LEU A 150 6.82 1.51 5.18
CA LEU A 150 6.28 0.37 4.44
C LEU A 150 7.13 -0.89 4.62
N ALA A 151 7.99 -0.93 5.62
CA ALA A 151 8.78 -2.09 5.99
C ALA A 151 7.95 -3.12 6.79
N ALA A 152 8.60 -4.22 7.16
CA ALA A 152 7.98 -5.39 7.79
C ALA A 152 7.39 -5.14 9.19
N GLN A 153 7.79 -4.07 9.86
CA GLN A 153 7.30 -3.70 11.19
C GLN A 153 5.85 -3.15 11.13
N GLY A 154 5.42 -2.69 9.94
CA GLY A 154 4.12 -2.08 9.72
C GLY A 154 3.05 -3.03 9.14
N PRO A 155 1.96 -2.47 8.62
CA PRO A 155 0.83 -3.23 8.06
C PRO A 155 1.21 -4.24 6.97
N LEU A 156 2.18 -3.92 6.10
CA LEU A 156 2.59 -4.84 5.03
C LEU A 156 3.24 -6.13 5.57
N GLY A 157 4.09 -6.04 6.60
CA GLY A 157 4.66 -7.24 7.22
C GLY A 157 3.62 -8.08 7.95
N ARG A 158 2.58 -7.47 8.52
CA ARG A 158 1.47 -8.21 9.14
C ARG A 158 0.58 -8.90 8.11
N LEU A 159 0.37 -8.26 6.96
CA LEU A 159 -0.29 -8.89 5.82
C LEU A 159 0.53 -10.09 5.31
N TRP A 160 1.86 -9.98 5.30
CA TRP A 160 2.75 -11.12 5.05
C TRP A 160 2.56 -12.24 6.08
N ASP A 161 2.53 -11.93 7.37
CA ASP A 161 2.35 -12.93 8.44
C ASP A 161 1.01 -13.67 8.32
N LEU A 162 -0.03 -12.95 7.88
CA LEU A 162 -1.39 -13.45 7.71
C LEU A 162 -1.62 -14.17 6.36
N ASP A 163 -0.57 -14.37 5.56
CA ASP A 163 -0.65 -15.01 4.23
C ASP A 163 -1.68 -14.32 3.32
N ALA A 164 -1.69 -12.98 3.34
CA ALA A 164 -2.70 -12.19 2.66
C ALA A 164 -2.64 -12.33 1.12
N THR A 165 -3.76 -12.03 0.47
CA THR A 165 -3.86 -11.89 -0.99
C THR A 165 -3.91 -10.42 -1.38
N VAL A 166 -3.10 -10.03 -2.36
CA VAL A 166 -3.18 -8.72 -3.02
C VAL A 166 -4.23 -8.78 -4.11
N LEU A 167 -5.19 -7.87 -4.08
CA LEU A 167 -6.20 -7.68 -5.11
C LEU A 167 -5.92 -6.40 -5.91
N LEU A 168 -5.65 -6.55 -7.20
CA LEU A 168 -5.58 -5.43 -8.15
C LEU A 168 -6.86 -5.45 -8.98
N LEU A 169 -7.85 -4.66 -8.56
CA LEU A 169 -9.18 -4.61 -9.18
C LEU A 169 -9.23 -3.47 -10.19
N GLY A 170 -8.73 -3.75 -11.40
CA GLY A 170 -8.56 -2.75 -12.45
C GLY A 170 -7.44 -1.73 -12.19
N ALA A 171 -6.72 -1.88 -11.08
CA ALA A 171 -5.53 -1.10 -10.78
C ALA A 171 -4.29 -1.71 -11.48
N PRO A 172 -3.35 -0.89 -11.95
CA PRO A 172 -2.09 -1.38 -12.51
C PRO A 172 -1.11 -1.80 -11.40
N TRP A 173 -0.06 -2.52 -11.77
CA TRP A 173 1.00 -2.96 -10.86
C TRP A 173 1.74 -1.82 -10.18
N GLU A 174 1.87 -0.66 -10.84
CA GLU A 174 2.39 0.58 -10.25
C GLU A 174 1.66 0.99 -8.95
N LYS A 175 0.40 0.56 -8.76
CA LYS A 175 -0.37 0.85 -7.53
C LYS A 175 -0.30 -0.26 -6.49
N CYS A 176 0.46 -1.33 -6.74
CA CYS A 176 0.60 -2.47 -5.83
C CYS A 176 1.53 -2.11 -4.66
N THR A 177 0.96 -1.60 -3.57
CA THR A 177 1.73 -1.16 -2.39
C THR A 177 2.53 -2.28 -1.74
N ALA A 178 2.13 -3.55 -1.90
CA ALA A 178 2.87 -4.69 -1.37
C ALA A 178 4.30 -4.79 -1.94
N LEU A 179 4.55 -4.28 -3.15
CA LEU A 179 5.89 -4.29 -3.77
C LEU A 179 6.89 -3.42 -3.01
N HIS A 180 6.45 -2.38 -2.30
CA HIS A 180 7.33 -1.61 -1.43
C HIS A 180 7.99 -2.51 -0.37
N LEU A 181 7.31 -3.54 0.13
CA LEU A 181 7.91 -4.46 1.11
C LEU A 181 9.20 -5.12 0.58
N ALA A 182 9.25 -5.42 -0.72
CA ALA A 182 10.45 -5.93 -1.38
C ALA A 182 11.54 -4.86 -1.51
N GLU A 183 11.18 -3.59 -1.73
CA GLU A 183 12.18 -2.51 -1.78
C GLU A 183 12.93 -2.34 -0.45
N TYR A 184 12.23 -2.47 0.69
CA TYR A 184 12.88 -2.47 2.01
C TYR A 184 13.76 -3.71 2.21
N ALA A 185 13.31 -4.87 1.73
CA ALA A 185 13.98 -6.15 1.92
C ALA A 185 15.24 -6.33 1.03
N THR A 186 15.31 -5.68 -0.12
CA THR A 186 16.37 -5.91 -1.13
C THR A 186 17.37 -4.76 -1.21
N ALA A 187 18.67 -5.09 -1.15
CA ALA A 187 19.77 -4.17 -1.40
C ALA A 187 20.12 -4.10 -2.90
N TYR A 188 19.32 -3.39 -3.69
CA TYR A 188 19.55 -3.18 -5.12
C TYR A 188 20.51 -2.00 -5.40
N PRO A 189 21.23 -2.00 -6.55
CA PRO A 189 22.10 -0.90 -6.95
C PRO A 189 21.41 0.49 -6.90
N GLY A 190 22.07 1.47 -6.29
CA GLY A 190 21.56 2.83 -6.14
C GLY A 190 20.39 2.98 -5.16
N ARG A 191 20.11 1.97 -4.32
CA ARG A 191 19.17 2.12 -3.21
C ARG A 191 19.66 3.18 -2.25
N ARG A 192 18.76 4.10 -1.85
CA ARG A 192 19.10 5.26 -1.03
C ARG A 192 18.17 5.42 0.15
N THR A 193 18.72 5.92 1.24
CA THR A 193 17.97 6.37 2.42
C THR A 193 18.22 7.82 2.69
N GLY A 194 17.34 8.45 3.45
CA GLY A 194 17.59 9.78 3.99
C GLY A 194 16.61 10.09 5.12
N LEU A 195 16.56 11.36 5.47
CA LEU A 195 15.64 11.89 6.46
C LEU A 195 14.35 12.38 5.81
N TRP A 196 13.23 11.87 6.31
CA TRP A 196 11.87 12.24 5.90
C TRP A 196 11.17 12.98 7.05
N ALA A 197 10.50 14.09 6.74
CA ALA A 197 9.78 14.88 7.73
C ALA A 197 8.38 14.31 7.97
N VAL A 198 8.04 14.04 9.22
CA VAL A 198 6.75 13.49 9.67
C VAL A 198 6.05 14.52 10.56
N PRO A 199 4.74 14.79 10.33
CA PRO A 199 3.99 15.74 11.13
C PRO A 199 3.49 15.10 12.43
N GLU A 200 3.55 15.86 13.51
CA GLU A 200 3.05 15.52 14.84
C GLU A 200 2.28 16.70 15.43
N ALA A 201 1.16 16.45 16.12
CA ALA A 201 0.43 17.51 16.80
C ALA A 201 1.25 18.07 17.97
N ASP A 202 1.37 19.40 18.08
CA ASP A 202 2.10 20.05 19.18
C ASP A 202 1.27 20.20 20.48
N GLY A 203 0.04 19.68 20.50
CA GLY A 203 -0.92 19.83 21.60
C GLY A 203 -1.58 21.23 21.70
N ARG A 204 -1.19 22.19 20.85
CA ARG A 204 -1.70 23.57 20.81
C ARG A 204 -2.41 23.88 19.48
N GLY A 205 -2.73 22.85 18.70
CA GLY A 205 -3.42 22.97 17.42
C GLY A 205 -2.52 23.27 16.23
N ARG A 206 -1.19 23.23 16.39
CA ARG A 206 -0.23 23.34 15.28
C ARG A 206 0.50 22.01 15.06
N THR A 207 1.22 21.93 13.95
CA THR A 207 2.05 20.78 13.62
C THR A 207 3.52 21.06 13.90
N ARG A 208 4.14 20.16 14.68
CA ARG A 208 5.59 20.04 14.80
C ARG A 208 6.06 18.99 13.80
N TRP A 209 7.15 19.27 13.11
CA TRP A 209 7.77 18.33 12.17
C TRP A 209 9.03 17.76 12.78
N HIS A 210 9.15 16.44 12.77
CA HIS A 210 10.37 15.73 13.16
C HIS A 210 10.86 14.88 11.99
N GLU A 211 12.17 14.61 11.96
CA GLU A 211 12.75 13.80 10.92
C GLU A 211 12.98 12.37 11.38
N VAL A 212 12.69 11.44 10.48
CA VAL A 212 12.87 10.02 10.67
C VAL A 212 13.68 9.45 9.51
N PRO A 213 14.48 8.39 9.73
CA PRO A 213 15.14 7.70 8.64
C PRO A 213 14.12 6.96 7.79
N GLU A 214 14.31 6.97 6.47
CA GLU A 214 13.38 6.36 5.53
C GLU A 214 14.07 5.95 4.22
N LEU A 215 13.46 4.98 3.54
CA LEU A 215 13.84 4.52 2.21
C LEU A 215 13.25 5.44 1.13
N LEU A 216 14.09 5.85 0.17
CA LEU A 216 13.61 6.45 -1.09
C LEU A 216 12.97 5.36 -1.96
N VAL A 217 11.69 5.11 -1.71
CA VAL A 217 10.86 4.20 -2.52
C VAL A 217 10.69 4.73 -3.95
N TRP A 218 10.55 3.82 -4.90
CA TRP A 218 10.34 4.14 -6.30
C TRP A 218 9.49 3.08 -7.02
N GLU A 219 8.37 3.52 -7.55
CA GLU A 219 7.36 2.68 -8.21
C GLU A 219 7.50 2.62 -9.75
N GLY A 220 8.45 3.34 -10.34
CA GLY A 220 8.51 3.55 -11.80
C GLY A 220 8.72 2.29 -12.64
N ASP A 221 9.29 1.22 -12.07
CA ASP A 221 9.47 -0.09 -12.70
C ASP A 221 8.46 -1.16 -12.23
N PHE A 222 7.52 -0.82 -11.33
CA PHE A 222 6.56 -1.80 -10.79
C PHE A 222 5.70 -2.44 -11.87
N ASN A 223 5.39 -1.71 -12.96
CA ASN A 223 4.69 -2.29 -14.11
C ASN A 223 5.54 -3.34 -14.85
N ALA A 224 6.85 -3.11 -15.00
CA ALA A 224 7.76 -4.07 -15.61
C ALA A 224 7.97 -5.30 -14.72
N LEU A 225 8.15 -5.08 -13.41
CA LEU A 225 8.22 -6.14 -12.40
C LEU A 225 6.94 -6.99 -12.41
N GLY A 226 5.77 -6.35 -12.41
CA GLY A 226 4.48 -7.02 -12.48
C GLY A 226 4.28 -7.84 -13.75
N ALA A 227 4.68 -7.31 -14.90
CA ALA A 227 4.65 -8.06 -16.16
C ALA A 227 5.58 -9.28 -16.13
N ALA A 228 6.78 -9.15 -15.54
CA ALA A 228 7.69 -10.28 -15.33
C ALA A 228 7.10 -11.33 -14.38
N TYR A 229 6.39 -10.90 -13.32
CA TYR A 229 5.68 -11.80 -12.42
C TYR A 229 4.60 -12.60 -13.16
N GLU A 230 3.79 -11.93 -14.00
CA GLU A 230 2.76 -12.60 -14.82
C GLU A 230 3.37 -13.64 -15.77
N ALA A 231 4.54 -13.36 -16.35
CA ALA A 231 5.23 -14.27 -17.26
C ALA A 231 6.00 -15.42 -16.56
N SER A 232 6.17 -15.34 -15.23
CA SER A 232 7.03 -16.27 -14.49
C SER A 232 6.39 -17.63 -14.18
N GLY A 233 5.07 -17.73 -14.26
CA GLY A 233 4.31 -18.91 -13.80
C GLY A 233 4.10 -18.97 -12.28
N GLU A 234 4.52 -17.95 -11.52
CA GLU A 234 4.19 -17.82 -10.10
C GLU A 234 2.67 -17.71 -9.89
N PRO A 235 2.14 -18.07 -8.70
CA PRO A 235 0.71 -18.07 -8.44
C PRO A 235 0.04 -16.71 -8.69
N LEU A 236 -0.94 -16.71 -9.60
CA LEU A 236 -1.74 -15.55 -9.99
C LEU A 236 -3.08 -16.05 -10.53
N ALA A 237 -4.18 -15.47 -10.04
CA ALA A 237 -5.48 -15.61 -10.66
C ALA A 237 -5.89 -14.31 -11.34
N THR A 238 -6.54 -14.41 -12.50
CA THR A 238 -7.04 -13.26 -13.25
C THR A 238 -8.49 -13.45 -13.65
N ALA A 239 -9.28 -12.38 -13.64
CA ALA A 239 -10.66 -12.37 -14.10
C ALA A 239 -10.98 -11.03 -14.77
N ARG A 240 -11.97 -11.01 -15.65
CA ARG A 240 -12.55 -9.77 -16.19
C ARG A 240 -13.90 -9.51 -15.55
N VAL A 241 -14.08 -8.31 -15.01
CA VAL A 241 -15.36 -7.85 -14.46
C VAL A 241 -15.72 -6.52 -15.13
N GLY A 242 -16.74 -6.55 -16.00
CA GLY A 242 -16.98 -5.46 -16.93
C GLY A 242 -15.74 -5.19 -17.78
N GLY A 243 -15.28 -3.93 -17.79
CA GLY A 243 -14.04 -3.54 -18.48
C GLY A 243 -12.75 -3.84 -17.71
N ALA A 244 -12.82 -4.17 -16.43
CA ALA A 244 -11.65 -4.24 -15.56
C ALA A 244 -10.95 -5.61 -15.65
N LEU A 245 -9.63 -5.60 -15.89
CA LEU A 245 -8.78 -6.74 -15.61
C LEU A 245 -8.48 -6.77 -14.11
N CYS A 246 -8.94 -7.81 -13.44
CA CYS A 246 -8.75 -8.03 -12.01
C CYS A 246 -7.72 -9.13 -11.78
N ARG A 247 -6.92 -8.98 -10.73
CA ARG A 247 -5.88 -9.93 -10.33
C ARG A 247 -5.99 -10.25 -8.85
N ALA A 248 -5.75 -11.50 -8.50
CA ALA A 248 -5.50 -11.93 -7.13
C ALA A 248 -4.14 -12.63 -7.06
N VAL A 249 -3.28 -12.13 -6.18
CA VAL A 249 -1.88 -12.56 -6.07
C VAL A 249 -1.56 -12.87 -4.61
N PRO A 250 -1.07 -14.07 -4.28
CA PRO A 250 -0.58 -14.35 -2.95
C PRO A 250 0.60 -13.43 -2.61
N LEU A 251 0.54 -12.72 -1.47
CA LEU A 251 1.50 -11.66 -1.14
C LEU A 251 2.92 -12.20 -0.99
N ARG A 252 3.10 -13.38 -0.37
CA ARG A 252 4.43 -13.94 -0.11
C ARG A 252 5.19 -14.32 -1.40
N PRO A 253 4.62 -15.12 -2.34
CA PRO A 253 5.23 -15.34 -3.64
C PRO A 253 5.57 -14.03 -4.37
N LEU A 254 4.63 -13.07 -4.39
CA LEU A 254 4.84 -11.78 -5.04
C LEU A 254 6.06 -11.03 -4.49
N VAL A 255 6.13 -10.87 -3.17
CA VAL A 255 7.21 -10.13 -2.54
C VAL A 255 8.55 -10.87 -2.67
N ARG A 256 8.56 -12.21 -2.59
CA ARG A 256 9.79 -13.00 -2.84
C ARG A 256 10.29 -12.85 -4.28
N PHE A 257 9.39 -12.90 -5.25
CA PHE A 257 9.72 -12.67 -6.65
C PHE A 257 10.26 -11.26 -6.86
N ALA A 258 9.55 -10.26 -6.32
CA ALA A 258 9.96 -8.87 -6.37
C ALA A 258 11.35 -8.66 -5.77
N CYS A 259 11.68 -9.30 -4.64
CA CYS A 259 13.00 -9.20 -4.05
C CYS A 259 14.12 -9.64 -5.01
N ARG A 260 13.93 -10.76 -5.72
CA ARG A 260 14.90 -11.28 -6.72
C ARG A 260 14.98 -10.34 -7.92
N TRP A 261 13.82 -9.97 -8.46
CA TRP A 261 13.72 -9.12 -9.64
C TRP A 261 14.41 -7.76 -9.42
N LEU A 262 14.16 -7.13 -8.27
CA LEU A 262 14.78 -5.86 -7.89
C LEU A 262 16.30 -5.95 -7.79
N ALA A 263 16.83 -7.03 -7.21
CA ALA A 263 18.27 -7.23 -7.09
C ALA A 263 18.97 -7.35 -8.46
N GLU A 264 18.29 -7.94 -9.44
CA GLU A 264 18.81 -8.21 -10.77
C GLU A 264 18.62 -7.04 -11.76
N HIS A 265 17.49 -6.32 -11.67
CA HIS A 265 17.05 -5.41 -12.74
C HIS A 265 17.03 -3.94 -12.35
N ARG A 266 16.98 -3.61 -11.05
CA ARG A 266 16.87 -2.22 -10.62
C ARG A 266 18.25 -1.62 -10.38
N ASP A 267 18.52 -0.52 -11.07
CA ASP A 267 19.68 0.34 -10.80
C ASP A 267 19.23 1.81 -10.74
N LEU A 268 19.30 2.39 -9.54
CA LEU A 268 18.95 3.80 -9.31
C LEU A 268 20.17 4.70 -9.10
N SER A 269 21.39 4.22 -9.41
CA SER A 269 22.65 4.95 -9.19
C SER A 269 22.69 6.31 -9.90
N ARG A 270 21.99 6.42 -11.03
CA ARG A 270 21.89 7.67 -11.82
C ARG A 270 20.63 8.49 -11.53
N GLY A 271 19.75 8.02 -10.65
CA GLY A 271 18.51 8.72 -10.34
C GLY A 271 18.75 9.96 -9.47
N VAL A 272 17.93 11.00 -9.62
CA VAL A 272 17.98 12.19 -8.74
C VAL A 272 16.93 12.05 -7.63
N PRO A 273 17.29 12.26 -6.35
CA PRO A 273 16.33 12.25 -5.26
C PRO A 273 15.21 13.28 -5.48
N PRO A 274 13.95 12.95 -5.19
CA PRO A 274 12.88 13.94 -5.24
C PRO A 274 13.07 14.99 -4.13
N PRO A 275 12.49 16.20 -4.27
CA PRO A 275 12.57 17.23 -3.25
C PRO A 275 11.95 16.76 -1.94
N GLY A 276 12.52 17.28 -0.85
CA GLY A 276 12.06 17.04 0.51
C GLY A 276 12.70 15.88 1.26
N TRP A 277 13.71 15.25 0.66
CA TRP A 277 14.64 14.37 1.35
C TRP A 277 15.88 15.15 1.82
N ARG A 278 16.37 14.84 3.01
CA ARG A 278 17.65 15.35 3.54
C ARG A 278 18.62 14.18 3.79
N GLU A 279 19.91 14.46 3.79
CA GLU A 279 20.97 13.48 4.11
C GLU A 279 20.83 12.19 3.29
N VAL A 280 20.58 12.34 1.98
CA VAL A 280 20.38 11.19 1.10
C VAL A 280 21.72 10.48 0.86
N VAL A 281 21.80 9.22 1.29
CA VAL A 281 22.99 8.38 1.21
C VAL A 281 22.64 7.04 0.57
N ASP A 282 23.61 6.44 -0.13
CA ASP A 282 23.48 5.07 -0.64
C ASP A 282 23.39 4.08 0.52
N ALA A 283 22.50 3.10 0.39
CA ALA A 283 22.17 2.14 1.42
C ALA A 283 22.38 0.70 0.94
N GLY A 284 23.61 0.22 1.08
CA GLY A 284 24.04 -1.12 0.65
C GLY A 284 23.64 -2.28 1.58
N ALA A 285 23.21 -2.01 2.81
CA ALA A 285 22.81 -3.04 3.80
C ALA A 285 21.28 -3.09 4.01
N PRO A 286 20.64 -4.25 4.23
CA PRO A 286 19.19 -4.37 4.43
C PRO A 286 18.62 -3.41 5.50
N LEU A 287 17.47 -2.78 5.23
CA LEU A 287 16.93 -1.67 6.03
C LEU A 287 15.60 -2.02 6.68
N PRO A 288 15.46 -1.66 7.96
CA PRO A 288 15.51 -2.66 9.03
C PRO A 288 14.97 -4.01 8.54
N ALA A 289 15.88 -4.94 8.28
CA ALA A 289 15.59 -6.23 7.67
C ALA A 289 14.48 -6.99 8.41
N GLY A 290 13.28 -6.99 7.84
CA GLY A 290 12.27 -7.98 8.20
C GLY A 290 12.50 -9.22 7.36
N ARG A 291 12.91 -10.32 8.02
CA ARG A 291 12.66 -11.76 7.77
C ARG A 291 12.54 -12.34 6.34
N PHE A 292 12.73 -11.59 5.26
CA PHE A 292 12.33 -11.96 3.90
C PHE A 292 13.53 -12.22 2.97
N GLY A 293 14.73 -12.35 3.54
CA GLY A 293 15.94 -12.75 2.80
C GLY A 293 15.85 -14.18 2.25
N ALA A 294 16.48 -14.39 1.09
CA ALA A 294 16.60 -15.68 0.42
C ALA A 294 17.09 -16.78 1.38
N ALA A 295 16.38 -17.91 1.38
CA ALA A 295 16.79 -19.19 1.95
C ALA A 295 17.65 -19.16 3.23
N HIS A 296 16.99 -19.16 4.40
CA HIS A 296 17.49 -20.02 5.48
C HIS A 296 16.77 -21.37 5.37
N PRO A 297 17.41 -22.45 4.87
CA PRO A 297 16.99 -23.79 5.26
C PRO A 297 17.27 -23.93 6.76
N GLU A 298 16.42 -24.66 7.48
CA GLU A 298 16.47 -24.91 8.94
C GLU A 298 15.80 -23.85 9.84
N ALA A 299 14.47 -23.77 9.77
CA ALA A 299 13.62 -23.59 10.96
C ALA A 299 12.17 -24.00 10.64
N ALA A 300 12.00 -25.17 10.03
CA ALA A 300 10.73 -25.89 10.10
C ALA A 300 10.93 -27.00 11.12
N ILE A 301 9.92 -27.18 11.99
CA ILE A 301 9.77 -28.24 13.00
C ILE A 301 10.41 -27.93 14.37
N LYS A 302 9.64 -27.26 15.23
CA LYS A 302 9.23 -27.76 16.56
C LYS A 302 8.31 -26.75 17.23
N GLU A 303 7.01 -26.89 17.00
CA GLU A 303 5.97 -26.55 17.98
C GLU A 303 4.63 -27.13 17.49
N ARG A 304 4.58 -28.46 17.56
CA ARG A 304 3.35 -29.24 17.70
C ARG A 304 3.68 -30.39 18.65
N THR A 305 3.77 -30.09 19.93
CA THR A 305 3.52 -30.98 21.08
C THR A 305 4.09 -30.34 22.35
N THR A 306 3.22 -29.65 23.09
CA THR A 306 2.93 -29.85 24.52
C THR A 306 1.69 -29.03 24.85
#